data_AF-A0A955IUM5-F1
#
_entry.id   AF-A0A955IUM5-F1
#
_cell.length_a   1.000
_cell.length_b   1.000
_cell.length_c   1.000
_cell.angle_alpha   90.00
_cell.angle_beta   90.00
_cell.angle_gamma   90.00
#
_symmetry.space_group_name_H-M   'P 1'
#
loop_
_entity.id
_entity.type
_entity.pdbx_description
1 polymer ?
#
loop_
_entity_poly.entity_id
_entity_poly.type
_entity_poly.pdbx_seq_one_letter_code
_entity_poly.pdbx_strand_id
1 'polypeptide(L)'
;GGPTVLTSAPIDLAGVEGAELSLAVWYANDDGDDPFTIEISADGNTWVTAWQTVGGGGGWQIVSFMVDDYITPSANVQLRFTAADEPNDSVTEAAIDAISIRALICEDCGGDWNGDTVLDIFDITSYLADFDAQTSASDLNGDDAWDIFDVLEFLELFDAGC
;
A
#
# COMPACT_ATOMS: atom_id res chain seq x y z
N GLY A 1 -22.94 13.90 21.61
CA GLY A 1 -23.40 12.50 21.69
C GLY A 1 -23.07 11.73 20.43
N GLY A 2 -22.97 10.41 20.53
CA GLY A 2 -22.53 9.51 19.45
C GLY A 2 -22.73 8.03 19.81
N PRO A 3 -21.95 7.09 19.24
CA PRO A 3 -20.91 7.32 18.24
C PRO A 3 -21.50 7.62 16.85
N THR A 4 -20.82 8.48 16.09
CA THR A 4 -21.06 8.68 14.65
C THR A 4 -19.99 7.95 13.86
N VAL A 5 -20.42 7.21 12.83
CA VAL A 5 -19.55 6.35 12.03
C VAL A 5 -19.61 6.77 10.56
N LEU A 6 -18.44 6.97 9.96
CA LEU A 6 -18.27 7.09 8.51
C LEU A 6 -17.45 5.90 8.02
N THR A 7 -17.94 5.22 6.98
CA THR A 7 -17.24 4.08 6.37
C THR A 7 -17.00 4.34 4.89
N SER A 8 -15.79 4.05 4.41
CA SER A 8 -15.45 4.18 3.00
C SER A 8 -16.15 3.11 2.15
N ALA A 9 -16.22 3.35 0.84
CA ALA A 9 -16.43 2.28 -0.12
C ALA A 9 -15.25 1.28 -0.06
N PRO A 10 -15.44 0.05 -0.58
CA PRO A 10 -14.33 -0.89 -0.81
C PRO A 10 -13.26 -0.27 -1.71
N ILE A 11 -12.01 -0.50 -1.33
CA ILE A 11 -10.80 -0.08 -2.02
C ILE A 11 -10.08 -1.36 -2.44
N ASP A 12 -9.83 -1.51 -3.73
CA ASP A 12 -9.11 -2.65 -4.25
C ASP A 12 -7.61 -2.45 -4.07
N LEU A 13 -7.02 -3.21 -3.15
CA LEU A 13 -5.58 -3.29 -2.92
C LEU A 13 -5.10 -4.73 -3.06
N ALA A 14 -5.85 -5.58 -3.78
CA ALA A 14 -5.44 -6.97 -3.98
C ALA A 14 -4.09 -7.04 -4.72
N GLY A 15 -3.10 -7.71 -4.12
CA GLY A 15 -1.77 -7.83 -4.69
C GLY A 15 -0.92 -6.57 -4.64
N VAL A 16 -1.40 -5.49 -3.99
CA VAL A 16 -0.62 -4.28 -3.77
C VAL A 16 0.15 -4.42 -2.47
N GLU A 17 1.48 -4.55 -2.56
CA GLU A 17 2.37 -4.58 -1.41
C GLU A 17 2.86 -3.18 -1.04
N GLY A 18 3.08 -2.92 0.26
CA GLY A 18 3.68 -1.68 0.73
C GLY A 18 2.80 -0.44 0.51
N ALA A 19 1.48 -0.61 0.49
CA ALA A 19 0.55 0.52 0.39
C ALA A 19 0.58 1.37 1.67
N GLU A 20 0.96 2.64 1.54
CA GLU A 20 0.84 3.66 2.59
C GLU A 20 -0.50 4.38 2.45
N LEU A 21 -1.25 4.42 3.54
CA LEU A 21 -2.42 5.27 3.69
C LEU A 21 -2.03 6.54 4.45
N SER A 22 -2.44 7.70 3.94
CA SER A 22 -2.26 8.99 4.61
C SER A 22 -3.52 9.84 4.54
N LEU A 23 -3.82 10.57 5.62
CA LEU A 23 -4.95 11.50 5.70
C LEU A 23 -4.68 12.66 6.66
N ALA A 24 -5.41 13.75 6.48
CA ALA A 24 -5.49 14.83 7.45
C ALA A 24 -6.67 14.60 8.40
N VAL A 25 -6.41 14.71 9.70
CA VAL A 25 -7.40 14.56 10.77
C VAL A 25 -7.45 15.87 11.55
N TRP A 26 -8.66 16.35 11.82
CA TRP A 26 -8.92 17.38 12.82
C TRP A 26 -9.87 16.76 13.84
N TYR A 27 -9.51 16.82 15.12
CA TYR A 27 -10.35 16.33 16.21
C TYR A 27 -10.32 17.31 17.37
N ALA A 28 -11.49 17.62 17.91
CA ALA A 28 -11.65 18.40 19.11
C ALA A 28 -12.69 17.76 20.03
N ASN A 29 -12.35 17.73 21.31
CA ASN A 29 -13.21 17.26 22.38
C ASN A 29 -12.80 18.04 23.64
N ASP A 30 -13.76 18.65 24.33
CA ASP A 30 -13.53 19.74 25.30
C ASP A 30 -13.30 19.28 26.75
N ASP A 31 -13.61 18.03 27.09
CA ASP A 31 -13.34 17.36 28.36
C ASP A 31 -12.18 16.36 28.31
N GLY A 32 -11.82 15.91 27.12
CA GLY A 32 -10.59 15.18 26.85
C GLY A 32 -10.69 13.67 27.10
N ASP A 33 -11.88 13.08 27.08
CA ASP A 33 -12.11 11.67 27.41
C ASP A 33 -12.74 10.83 26.27
N ASP A 34 -13.33 11.48 25.26
CA ASP A 34 -13.88 10.78 24.11
C ASP A 34 -12.85 10.49 23.00
N PRO A 35 -12.84 9.27 22.42
CA PRO A 35 -11.93 8.91 21.34
C PRO A 35 -12.45 9.25 19.93
N PHE A 36 -11.51 9.64 19.06
CA PHE A 36 -11.64 9.47 17.62
C PHE A 36 -10.79 8.28 17.16
N THR A 37 -11.41 7.33 16.48
CA THR A 37 -10.77 6.06 16.08
C THR A 37 -10.85 5.88 14.57
N ILE A 38 -9.72 5.46 13.98
CA ILE A 38 -9.60 5.03 12.59
C ILE A 38 -9.34 3.52 12.61
N GLU A 39 -10.23 2.79 11.94
CA GLU A 39 -10.16 1.33 11.82
C GLU A 39 -10.04 0.94 10.35
N ILE A 40 -9.34 -0.17 10.08
CA ILE A 40 -9.17 -0.75 8.76
C ILE A 40 -9.70 -2.19 8.76
N SER A 41 -10.26 -2.61 7.63
CA SER A 41 -10.78 -3.96 7.42
C SER A 41 -10.38 -4.48 6.05
N ALA A 42 -10.12 -5.79 5.94
CA ALA A 42 -9.87 -6.48 4.67
C ALA A 42 -11.12 -7.15 4.08
N ASP A 43 -12.23 -7.19 4.83
CA ASP A 43 -13.43 -7.97 4.48
C ASP A 43 -14.75 -7.24 4.77
N GLY A 44 -14.69 -6.01 5.30
CA GLY A 44 -15.84 -5.21 5.74
C GLY A 44 -16.49 -5.69 7.06
N ASN A 45 -16.02 -6.79 7.65
CA ASN A 45 -16.64 -7.43 8.81
C ASN A 45 -15.72 -7.39 10.05
N THR A 46 -14.44 -7.69 9.86
CA THR A 46 -13.42 -7.70 10.90
C THR A 46 -12.63 -6.40 10.81
N TRP A 47 -12.58 -5.65 11.91
CA TRP A 47 -11.99 -4.31 11.96
C TRP A 47 -10.82 -4.28 12.93
N VAL A 48 -9.72 -3.67 12.50
CA VAL A 48 -8.49 -3.48 13.28
C VAL A 48 -8.27 -1.99 13.48
N THR A 49 -8.00 -1.55 14.71
CA THR A 49 -7.68 -0.15 14.98
C THR A 49 -6.32 0.20 14.39
N ALA A 50 -6.30 1.08 13.40
CA ALA A 50 -5.08 1.61 12.79
C ALA A 50 -4.52 2.80 13.57
N TRP A 51 -5.42 3.67 14.06
CA TRP A 51 -5.04 4.87 14.80
C TRP A 51 -6.16 5.30 15.74
N GLN A 52 -5.80 5.93 16.86
CA GLN A 52 -6.74 6.50 17.81
C GLN A 52 -6.13 7.72 18.49
N THR A 53 -6.98 8.71 18.83
CA THR A 53 -6.65 9.79 19.76
C THR A 53 -7.77 9.98 20.76
N VAL A 54 -7.44 10.54 21.93
CA VAL A 54 -8.38 10.94 22.98
C VAL A 54 -8.00 12.36 23.40
N GLY A 55 -8.98 13.25 23.50
CA GLY A 55 -8.76 14.66 23.79
C GLY A 55 -7.99 15.39 22.69
N GLY A 56 -8.73 16.17 21.90
CA GLY A 56 -8.19 16.98 20.81
C GLY A 56 -8.32 18.47 21.11
N GLY A 57 -7.23 19.22 20.98
CA GLY A 57 -7.26 20.69 21.06
C GLY A 57 -7.65 21.37 19.74
N GLY A 58 -8.15 20.59 18.77
CA GLY A 58 -8.24 20.97 17.37
C GLY A 58 -6.88 20.97 16.67
N GLY A 59 -6.86 21.52 15.44
CA GLY A 59 -5.70 21.56 14.57
C GLY A 59 -5.64 20.34 13.64
N TRP A 60 -5.22 20.58 12.40
CA TRP A 60 -5.02 19.50 11.43
C TRP A 60 -3.70 18.78 11.72
N GLN A 61 -3.76 17.46 11.82
CA GLN A 61 -2.61 16.57 11.89
C GLN A 61 -2.63 15.57 10.75
N ILE A 62 -1.45 15.21 10.25
CA ILE A 62 -1.33 14.14 9.27
C ILE A 62 -1.16 12.82 10.01
N VAL A 63 -1.99 11.85 9.67
CA VAL A 63 -1.88 10.46 10.09
C VAL A 63 -1.48 9.65 8.87
N SER A 64 -0.46 8.80 9.01
CA SER A 64 -0.13 7.80 8.00
C SER A 64 0.25 6.47 8.63
N PHE A 65 -0.01 5.39 7.90
CA PHE A 65 0.34 4.04 8.29
C PHE A 65 0.39 3.10 7.07
N MET A 66 1.18 2.03 7.17
CA MET A 66 1.20 0.99 6.14
C MET A 66 0.00 0.06 6.32
N VAL A 67 -0.65 -0.32 5.22
CA VAL A 67 -1.82 -1.22 5.24
C VAL A 67 -1.42 -2.60 5.77
N ASP A 68 -0.25 -3.09 5.34
CA ASP A 68 0.28 -4.42 5.66
C ASP A 68 0.60 -4.62 7.16
N ASP A 69 0.74 -3.54 7.92
CA ASP A 69 0.95 -3.60 9.37
C ASP A 69 -0.31 -4.05 10.15
N TYR A 70 -1.49 -3.97 9.52
CA TYR A 70 -2.79 -4.22 10.19
C TYR A 70 -3.61 -5.33 9.56
N ILE A 71 -3.54 -5.47 8.24
CA ILE A 71 -4.32 -6.44 7.48
C ILE A 71 -3.50 -6.97 6.31
N THR A 72 -3.88 -8.14 5.78
CA THR A 72 -3.46 -8.54 4.44
C THR A 72 -4.32 -7.81 3.41
N PRO A 73 -3.72 -7.06 2.44
CA PRO A 73 -4.48 -6.36 1.41
C PRO A 73 -5.41 -7.27 0.61
N SER A 74 -6.56 -6.73 0.22
CA SER A 74 -7.60 -7.46 -0.52
C SER A 74 -8.35 -6.51 -1.46
N ALA A 75 -9.27 -7.06 -2.26
CA ALA A 75 -10.17 -6.26 -3.09
C ALA A 75 -11.25 -5.49 -2.29
N ASN A 76 -11.35 -5.73 -0.98
CA ASN A 76 -12.40 -5.21 -0.12
C ASN A 76 -11.84 -4.40 1.06
N VAL A 77 -10.69 -3.75 0.90
CA VAL A 77 -10.14 -2.92 1.98
C VAL A 77 -11.08 -1.75 2.25
N GLN A 78 -11.40 -1.51 3.51
CA GLN A 78 -12.27 -0.42 3.93
C GLN A 78 -11.73 0.30 5.16
N LEU A 79 -12.04 1.60 5.25
CA LEU A 79 -11.74 2.44 6.40
C LEU A 79 -13.03 2.79 7.13
N ARG A 80 -12.95 2.84 8.46
CA ARG A 80 -14.03 3.29 9.34
C ARG A 80 -13.50 4.33 10.30
N PHE A 81 -14.20 5.46 10.35
CA PHE A 81 -13.92 6.58 11.22
C PHE A 81 -15.05 6.68 12.24
N THR A 82 -14.70 6.61 13.52
CA THR A 82 -15.67 6.64 14.61
C THR A 82 -15.33 7.80 15.54
N ALA A 83 -16.23 8.78 15.63
CA ALA A 83 -16.20 9.81 16.65
C ALA A 83 -17.23 9.45 17.73
N ALA A 84 -16.76 9.21 18.95
CA ALA A 84 -17.60 8.91 20.11
C ALA A 84 -17.83 10.16 20.94
N ASP A 85 -18.94 10.17 21.66
CA ASP A 85 -19.31 11.18 22.66
C ASP A 85 -20.28 10.45 23.59
N GLU A 86 -19.68 9.67 24.49
CA GLU A 86 -20.35 8.75 25.41
C GLU A 86 -19.63 8.69 26.77
N PRO A 87 -20.21 9.27 27.84
CA PRO A 87 -21.55 9.87 27.91
C PRO A 87 -21.75 11.09 27.01
N ASN A 88 -23.01 11.43 26.73
CA ASN A 88 -23.35 12.62 25.94
C ASN A 88 -23.23 13.90 26.79
N ASP A 89 -22.00 14.22 27.18
CA ASP A 89 -21.67 15.35 28.04
C ASP A 89 -20.53 16.23 27.51
N SER A 90 -19.95 15.90 26.35
CA SER A 90 -18.89 16.66 25.70
C SER A 90 -19.38 17.45 24.46
N VAL A 91 -18.57 18.39 24.01
CA VAL A 91 -18.61 18.96 22.65
C VAL A 91 -17.53 18.29 21.83
N THR A 92 -17.91 17.23 21.11
CA THR A 92 -17.01 16.49 20.24
C THR A 92 -17.24 16.82 18.76
N GLU A 93 -16.16 17.18 18.07
CA GLU A 93 -16.14 17.49 16.64
C GLU A 93 -14.97 16.77 15.95
N ALA A 94 -15.23 16.17 14.79
CA ALA A 94 -14.23 15.49 13.99
C ALA A 94 -14.36 15.84 12.50
N ALA A 95 -13.23 16.00 11.83
CA ALA A 95 -13.16 16.15 10.38
C ALA A 95 -11.97 15.37 9.82
N ILE A 96 -12.14 14.87 8.60
CA ILE A 96 -11.09 14.21 7.83
C ILE A 96 -11.00 14.88 6.46
N ASP A 97 -9.79 14.97 5.92
CA ASP A 97 -9.52 15.52 4.59
C ASP A 97 -8.26 14.87 3.99
N ALA A 98 -7.99 15.13 2.72
CA ALA A 98 -6.75 14.77 2.03
C ALA A 98 -6.38 13.28 2.11
N ILE A 99 -7.38 12.39 2.11
CA ILE A 99 -7.16 10.95 2.13
C ILE A 99 -6.44 10.56 0.83
N SER A 100 -5.33 9.84 0.98
CA SER A 100 -4.57 9.27 -0.13
C SER A 100 -4.05 7.89 0.24
N ILE A 101 -3.99 7.01 -0.75
CA ILE A 101 -3.36 5.70 -0.66
C ILE A 101 -2.33 5.65 -1.79
N ARG A 102 -1.10 5.29 -1.44
CA ARG A 102 0.02 5.26 -2.37
C ARG A 102 0.83 3.99 -2.14
N ALA A 103 1.19 3.33 -3.22
CA ALA A 103 2.14 2.23 -3.19
C ALA A 103 3.21 2.49 -4.24
N LEU A 104 4.44 2.04 -3.96
CA LEU A 104 5.46 1.94 -4.99
C LEU A 104 5.30 0.57 -5.63
N ILE A 105 4.77 0.55 -6.85
CA ILE A 105 4.71 -0.68 -7.64
C ILE A 105 6.01 -0.73 -8.41
N CYS A 106 6.90 -1.63 -8.01
CA CYS A 106 7.94 -2.11 -8.92
C CYS A 106 7.22 -3.08 -9.85
N GLU A 107 7.00 -2.69 -11.12
CA GLU A 107 6.77 -3.69 -12.15
C GLU A 107 8.03 -4.55 -12.18
N ASP A 108 7.96 -5.74 -11.59
CA ASP A 108 9.01 -6.73 -11.71
C ASP A 108 8.93 -7.30 -13.13
N CYS A 109 9.36 -6.51 -14.10
CA CYS A 109 9.44 -6.93 -15.47
C CYS A 109 10.84 -7.47 -15.72
N GLY A 110 11.09 -8.71 -15.30
CA GLY A 110 12.36 -9.39 -15.56
C GLY A 110 12.71 -9.46 -17.06
N GLY A 111 11.73 -9.26 -17.94
CA GLY A 111 11.91 -9.14 -19.38
C GLY A 111 12.38 -7.77 -19.87
N ASP A 112 12.10 -6.67 -19.16
CA ASP A 112 12.61 -5.31 -19.44
C ASP A 112 14.05 -5.19 -18.91
N TRP A 113 14.97 -5.81 -19.65
CA TRP A 113 16.37 -5.91 -19.24
C TRP A 113 17.07 -4.55 -19.18
N ASN A 114 16.68 -3.63 -20.08
CA ASN A 114 17.34 -2.34 -20.19
C ASN A 114 16.74 -1.26 -19.26
N GLY A 115 15.56 -1.55 -18.69
CA GLY A 115 14.89 -0.76 -17.67
C GLY A 115 14.24 0.51 -18.22
N ASP A 116 13.88 0.55 -19.50
CA ASP A 116 13.27 1.71 -20.15
C ASP A 116 11.73 1.66 -20.18
N THR A 117 11.13 0.68 -19.51
CA THR A 117 9.69 0.44 -19.40
C THR A 117 9.02 0.01 -20.72
N VAL A 118 9.80 -0.38 -21.73
CA VAL A 118 9.30 -0.86 -23.02
C VAL A 118 9.86 -2.23 -23.33
N LEU A 119 9.03 -3.26 -23.18
CA LEU A 119 9.40 -4.62 -23.56
C LEU A 119 9.51 -4.78 -25.08
N ASP A 120 10.73 -4.75 -25.61
CA ASP A 120 10.99 -4.89 -27.03
C ASP A 120 12.34 -5.58 -27.36
N ILE A 121 12.79 -5.45 -28.62
CA ILE A 121 14.03 -6.09 -29.07
C ILE A 121 15.28 -5.54 -28.37
N PHE A 122 15.23 -4.31 -27.84
CA PHE A 122 16.34 -3.68 -27.16
C PHE A 122 16.65 -4.37 -25.82
N ASP A 123 15.66 -4.96 -25.14
CA ASP A 123 15.89 -5.79 -23.96
C ASP A 123 16.65 -7.06 -24.30
N ILE A 124 16.21 -7.75 -25.37
CA ILE A 124 16.88 -8.96 -25.85
C ILE A 124 18.33 -8.64 -26.21
N THR A 125 18.57 -7.53 -26.93
CA THR A 125 19.94 -7.16 -27.28
C THR A 125 20.80 -6.75 -26.08
N SER A 126 20.18 -6.18 -25.04
CA SER A 126 20.88 -5.79 -23.81
C SER A 126 21.21 -7.00 -22.95
N TYR A 127 20.26 -7.93 -22.79
CA TYR A 127 20.48 -9.22 -22.15
C TYR A 127 21.59 -10.01 -22.83
N LEU A 128 21.55 -10.13 -24.16
CA LEU A 128 22.58 -10.86 -24.91
C LEU A 128 23.97 -10.20 -24.77
N ALA A 129 24.05 -8.88 -24.64
CA ALA A 129 25.32 -8.20 -24.39
C ALA A 129 25.88 -8.53 -22.99
N ASP A 130 25.02 -8.61 -21.98
CA ASP A 130 25.38 -8.99 -20.62
C ASP A 130 25.75 -10.47 -20.52
N PHE A 131 25.01 -11.34 -21.22
CA PHE A 131 25.28 -12.77 -21.33
C PHE A 131 26.64 -13.04 -22.00
N ASP A 132 26.94 -12.36 -23.12
CA ASP A 132 28.26 -12.42 -23.78
C ASP A 132 29.38 -11.89 -22.87
N ALA A 133 29.08 -10.91 -22.01
CA ALA A 133 30.00 -10.36 -21.02
C ALA A 133 30.09 -11.18 -19.73
N GLN A 134 29.26 -12.21 -19.57
CA GLN A 134 29.13 -13.05 -18.38
C GLN A 134 28.97 -12.21 -17.10
N THR A 135 28.06 -11.24 -17.14
CA THR A 135 27.74 -10.46 -15.95
C THR A 135 26.98 -11.32 -14.95
N SER A 136 27.17 -11.09 -13.65
CA SER A 136 26.42 -11.82 -12.61
C SER A 136 24.90 -11.63 -12.68
N ALA A 137 24.42 -10.63 -13.42
CA ALA A 137 23.00 -10.40 -13.61
C ALA A 137 22.40 -11.34 -14.68
N SER A 138 23.20 -11.78 -15.66
CA SER A 138 22.76 -12.63 -16.77
C SER A 138 22.86 -14.14 -16.50
N ASP A 139 23.37 -14.54 -15.33
CA ASP A 139 23.22 -15.88 -14.75
C ASP A 139 21.91 -15.91 -13.95
N LEU A 140 20.82 -16.27 -14.62
CA LEU A 140 19.46 -16.15 -14.09
C LEU A 140 19.10 -17.30 -13.16
N ASN A 141 19.66 -18.49 -13.42
CA ASN A 141 19.41 -19.66 -12.59
C ASN A 141 20.37 -19.75 -11.39
N GLY A 142 21.43 -18.92 -11.37
CA GLY A 142 22.39 -18.77 -10.28
C GLY A 142 23.34 -19.96 -10.12
N ASP A 143 23.64 -20.68 -11.20
CA ASP A 143 24.50 -21.86 -11.19
C ASP A 143 25.98 -21.58 -11.55
N ASP A 144 26.34 -20.30 -11.68
CA ASP A 144 27.64 -19.79 -12.10
C ASP A 144 28.04 -20.23 -13.54
N ALA A 145 27.07 -20.60 -14.39
CA ALA A 145 27.30 -21.01 -15.77
C ALA A 145 26.34 -20.34 -16.78
N TRP A 146 26.83 -19.28 -17.43
CA TRP A 146 26.17 -18.62 -18.58
C TRP A 146 25.97 -19.56 -19.77
N ASP A 147 24.82 -20.23 -19.81
CA ASP A 147 24.48 -21.20 -20.84
C ASP A 147 23.05 -21.05 -21.35
N ILE A 148 22.55 -22.07 -22.06
CA ILE A 148 21.22 -22.00 -22.67
C ILE A 148 20.10 -21.91 -21.63
N PHE A 149 20.33 -22.36 -20.39
CA PHE A 149 19.31 -22.32 -19.35
C PHE A 149 19.03 -20.89 -18.89
N ASP A 150 20.03 -20.01 -18.84
CA ASP A 150 19.79 -18.57 -18.58
C ASP A 150 19.01 -17.92 -19.71
N VAL A 151 19.36 -18.25 -20.95
CA VAL A 151 18.66 -17.68 -22.12
C VAL A 151 17.20 -18.14 -22.14
N LEU A 152 16.93 -19.40 -21.75
CA LEU A 152 15.56 -19.90 -21.63
C LEU A 152 14.80 -19.18 -20.51
N GLU A 153 15.43 -18.94 -19.36
CA GLU A 153 14.81 -18.20 -18.25
C GLU A 153 14.51 -16.74 -18.63
N PHE A 154 15.43 -16.07 -19.34
CA PHE A 154 15.17 -14.73 -19.88
C PHE A 154 13.99 -14.73 -20.86
N LEU A 155 13.90 -15.73 -21.76
CA LEU A 155 12.77 -15.84 -22.68
C LEU A 155 11.44 -16.11 -21.95
N GLU A 156 11.45 -16.85 -20.85
CA GLU A 156 10.28 -17.03 -19.99
C GLU A 156 9.85 -15.70 -19.34
N LEU A 157 10.80 -14.90 -18.86
CA LEU A 157 10.54 -13.55 -18.34
C LEU A 157 10.00 -12.61 -19.43
N PHE A 158 10.59 -12.67 -20.64
CA PHE A 158 10.17 -11.85 -21.77
C PHE A 158 8.77 -12.22 -22.28
N ASP A 159 8.45 -13.51 -22.39
CA ASP A 159 7.11 -13.97 -22.81
C ASP A 159 6.03 -13.75 -21.72
N ALA A 160 6.42 -13.70 -20.44
CA ALA A 160 5.51 -13.39 -19.34
C ALA A 160 5.05 -11.91 -19.37
N GLY A 161 5.85 -11.03 -19.96
CA GLY A 161 5.57 -9.61 -20.12
C GLY A 161 5.88 -8.75 -18.90
N CYS A 162 5.48 -7.48 -19.01
CA CYS A 162 5.16 -6.59 -17.91
C CYS A 162 3.62 -6.46 -17.89
#